data_AF-A0A2W1AJ69-F1
#
_entry.id   AF-A0A2W1AJ69-F1
#
_cell.length_a   1.000
_cell.length_b   1.000
_cell.length_c   1.000
_cell.angle_alpha   90.00
_cell.angle_beta   90.00
_cell.angle_gamma   90.00
#
_symmetry.space_group_name_H-M   'P 1'
#
loop_
_entity.id
_entity.type
_entity.pdbx_description
1 polymer ?
#
loop_
_entity_poly.entity_id
_entity_poly.type
_entity_poly.pdbx_seq_one_letter_code
_entity_poly.pdbx_strand_id
1 'polypeptide(L)'
;MAFHVCKKSQASSAWPSEVLVIDAMGWEYSSIGGDIKFMRLMQLQAGGLVTDGGERDSVPLKEYGVPVYSYTTTAKQGPADFWP
;
A
#
# COMPACT_ATOMS: atom_id res chain seq x y z
N MET A 1 -14.03 3.21 -12.48
CA MET A 1 -12.97 3.01 -11.48
C MET A 1 -13.39 1.82 -10.63
N ALA A 2 -12.66 0.71 -10.68
CA ALA A 2 -12.95 -0.48 -9.90
C ALA A 2 -12.03 -0.52 -8.67
N PHE A 3 -12.59 -0.93 -7.53
CA PHE A 3 -11.86 -1.08 -6.26
C PHE A 3 -11.61 -2.56 -6.03
N HIS A 4 -10.35 -2.93 -5.80
CA HIS A 4 -9.96 -4.29 -5.47
C HIS A 4 -9.49 -4.33 -4.01
N VAL A 5 -10.29 -4.95 -3.14
CA VAL A 5 -9.96 -5.10 -1.72
C VAL A 5 -9.08 -6.33 -1.56
N CYS A 6 -7.87 -6.13 -1.06
CA CYS A 6 -6.85 -7.19 -0.98
C CYS A 6 -6.14 -7.18 0.37
N LYS A 7 -5.65 -8.35 0.78
CA LYS A 7 -4.74 -8.43 1.93
C LYS A 7 -3.39 -7.83 1.58
N LYS A 8 -2.63 -7.38 2.59
CA LYS A 8 -1.26 -6.81 2.44
C LYS A 8 -0.30 -7.65 1.57
N SER A 9 -0.46 -8.98 1.55
CA SER A 9 0.35 -9.92 0.76
C SER A 9 0.02 -9.94 -0.74
N GLN A 10 -1.12 -9.39 -1.15
CA GLN A 10 -1.63 -9.45 -2.52
C GLN A 10 -1.44 -8.13 -3.28
N ALA A 11 -0.56 -7.23 -2.82
CA ALA A 11 -0.25 -5.98 -3.53
C ALA A 11 0.28 -6.20 -4.97
N SER A 12 0.73 -7.41 -5.30
CA SER A 12 1.16 -7.82 -6.64
C SER A 12 0.01 -8.14 -7.61
N SER A 13 -1.24 -8.23 -7.16
CA SER A 13 -2.40 -8.58 -7.98
C SER A 13 -3.27 -7.39 -8.39
N ALA A 14 -2.81 -6.15 -8.17
CA ALA A 14 -3.52 -4.96 -8.66
C ALA A 14 -3.53 -4.95 -10.20
N TRP A 15 -4.72 -4.82 -10.80
CA TRP A 15 -4.86 -4.66 -12.24
C TRP A 15 -4.64 -3.20 -12.66
N PRO A 16 -4.24 -2.94 -13.92
CA PRO A 16 -4.05 -1.58 -14.40
C PRO A 16 -5.30 -0.73 -14.15
N SER A 17 -5.12 0.50 -13.67
CA SER A 17 -6.16 1.47 -13.31
C SER A 17 -7.10 1.10 -12.15
N GLU A 18 -6.88 0.00 -11.44
CA GLU A 18 -7.63 -0.34 -10.24
C GLU A 18 -7.04 0.28 -8.98
N VAL A 19 -7.90 0.60 -8.02
CA VAL A 19 -7.48 1.07 -6.70
C VAL A 19 -7.37 -0.14 -5.76
N LEU A 20 -6.18 -0.33 -5.21
CA LEU A 20 -5.93 -1.33 -4.18
C LEU A 20 -6.42 -0.78 -2.84
N VAL A 21 -7.26 -1.55 -2.15
CA VAL A 21 -7.72 -1.20 -0.79
C VAL A 21 -7.19 -2.26 0.19
N ILE A 22 -6.43 -1.82 1.20
CA ILE A 22 -5.86 -2.70 2.22
C ILE A 22 -6.40 -2.29 3.59
N ASP A 23 -7.09 -3.23 4.24
CA ASP A 23 -7.48 -3.15 5.64
C ASP A 23 -6.29 -3.58 6.53
N ALA A 24 -5.88 -2.69 7.43
CA ALA A 24 -4.82 -2.87 8.42
C ALA A 24 -5.29 -3.66 9.65
N MET A 25 -6.56 -4.05 9.71
CA MET A 25 -7.17 -4.88 10.74
C MET A 25 -7.03 -4.27 12.15
N GLY A 26 -7.07 -2.93 12.26
CA GLY A 26 -6.91 -2.21 13.53
C GLY A 26 -5.46 -1.97 13.99
N TRP A 27 -4.46 -2.29 13.14
CA TRP A 27 -3.04 -2.07 13.47
C TRP A 27 -2.55 -0.71 12.95
N GLU A 28 -2.94 0.36 13.63
CA GLU A 28 -2.70 1.75 13.20
C GLU A 28 -1.21 2.11 12.97
N TYR A 29 -0.30 1.53 13.76
CA TYR A 29 1.15 1.82 13.68
C TYR A 29 1.95 0.87 12.78
N SER A 30 1.29 -0.12 12.18
CA SER A 30 1.96 -1.08 11.31
C SER A 30 2.05 -0.56 9.88
N SER A 31 3.27 -0.54 9.33
CA SER A 31 3.47 -0.22 7.92
C SER A 31 2.85 -1.30 7.01
N ILE A 32 1.96 -0.89 6.11
CA ILE A 32 1.28 -1.70 5.09
C ILE A 32 2.21 -1.97 3.90
N GLY A 33 3.10 -1.03 3.63
CA GLY A 33 4.09 -1.10 2.57
C GLY A 33 5.12 0.01 2.69
N GLY A 34 6.28 -0.25 2.08
CA GLY A 34 7.31 0.74 1.80
C GLY A 34 7.66 0.72 0.32
N ASP A 35 8.75 1.41 -0.03
CA ASP A 35 9.22 1.68 -1.38
C ASP A 35 8.96 0.58 -2.44
N ILE A 36 9.42 -0.65 -2.16
CA ILE A 36 9.30 -1.81 -3.07
C ILE A 36 7.85 -2.09 -3.51
N LYS A 37 6.86 -1.91 -2.61
CA LYS A 37 5.46 -2.14 -2.95
C LYS A 37 4.90 -1.02 -3.82
N PHE A 38 5.29 0.22 -3.55
CA PHE A 38 4.85 1.37 -4.35
C PHE A 38 5.46 1.35 -5.74
N MET A 39 6.73 0.97 -5.86
CA MET A 39 7.38 0.70 -7.14
C MET A 39 6.63 -0.39 -7.92
N ARG A 40 6.17 -1.46 -7.25
CA ARG A 40 5.37 -2.50 -7.92
C ARG A 40 4.02 -1.98 -8.39
N LEU A 41 3.32 -1.17 -7.59
CA LEU A 41 2.07 -0.54 -8.00
C LEU A 41 2.25 0.38 -9.22
N MET A 42 3.36 1.12 -9.27
CA MET A 42 3.74 1.92 -10.43
C MET A 42 3.94 1.04 -11.68
N GLN A 43 4.71 -0.06 -11.55
CA GLN A 43 4.94 -1.02 -12.65
C GLN A 43 3.65 -1.68 -13.15
N LEU A 44 2.70 -1.92 -12.25
CA LEU A 44 1.38 -2.47 -12.57
C LEU A 44 0.40 -1.42 -13.12
N GLN A 45 0.81 -0.15 -13.17
CA GLN A 45 -0.03 0.99 -13.55
C GLN A 45 -1.32 1.03 -12.72
N ALA A 46 -1.22 0.74 -11.42
CA ALA A 46 -2.36 0.76 -10.51
C ALA A 46 -2.97 2.17 -10.44
N GLY A 47 -4.29 2.22 -10.25
CA GLY A 47 -5.03 3.48 -10.08
C GLY A 47 -4.79 4.16 -8.73
N GLY A 48 -4.27 3.43 -7.72
CA GLY A 48 -3.89 3.97 -6.42
C GLY A 48 -3.89 2.96 -5.28
N LEU A 49 -3.55 3.41 -4.06
CA LEU A 49 -3.69 2.65 -2.82
C LEU A 49 -4.53 3.44 -1.81
N VAL A 50 -5.44 2.76 -1.12
CA VAL A 50 -6.15 3.27 0.07
C VAL A 50 -5.95 2.29 1.22
N THR A 51 -5.56 2.78 2.39
CA THR A 51 -5.44 1.97 3.61
C THR A 51 -5.73 2.77 4.88
N ASP A 52 -6.24 2.10 5.89
CA ASP A 52 -6.40 2.61 7.27
C ASP A 52 -5.14 2.37 8.13
N GLY A 53 -4.09 1.76 7.57
CA GLY A 53 -2.80 1.56 8.23
C GLY A 53 -1.78 2.65 7.92
N GLY A 54 -0.54 2.41 8.36
CA GLY A 54 0.59 3.30 8.10
C GLY A 54 1.31 3.02 6.79
N GLU A 55 1.82 4.05 6.12
CA GLU A 55 2.76 3.93 5.00
C GLU A 55 4.21 4.25 5.43
N ARG A 56 5.19 3.73 4.70
CA ARG A 56 6.61 4.05 4.88
C ARG A 56 7.17 4.67 3.61
N ASP A 57 8.28 5.39 3.73
CA ASP A 57 9.07 5.90 2.61
C ASP A 57 8.28 6.92 1.75
N SER A 58 7.68 7.92 2.41
CA SER A 58 6.81 8.94 1.78
C SER A 58 7.53 9.89 0.81
N VAL A 59 8.87 9.94 0.83
CA VAL A 59 9.67 10.75 -0.12
C VAL A 59 9.69 10.08 -1.51
N PRO A 60 10.19 8.84 -1.67
CA PRO A 60 10.10 8.09 -2.94
C PRO A 60 8.68 7.98 -3.49
N LEU A 61 7.70 7.82 -2.60
CA LEU A 61 6.28 7.69 -2.95
C LEU A 61 5.78 8.85 -3.82
N LYS A 62 6.25 10.07 -3.57
CA LYS A 62 5.88 11.26 -4.35
C LYS A 62 6.45 11.24 -5.77
N GLU A 63 7.56 10.53 -5.99
CA GLU A 63 8.20 10.42 -7.30
C GLU A 63 7.52 9.39 -8.20
N TYR A 64 6.86 8.38 -7.62
CA TYR A 64 6.23 7.30 -8.38
C TYR A 64 4.91 7.67 -9.06
N GLY A 65 4.27 8.78 -8.66
CA GLY A 65 3.02 9.25 -9.27
C GLY A 65 1.80 8.34 -9.03
N VAL A 66 1.92 7.35 -8.13
CA VAL A 66 0.79 6.52 -7.70
C VAL A 66 0.09 7.24 -6.54
N PRO A 67 -1.20 7.57 -6.65
CA PRO A 67 -1.91 8.23 -5.55
C PRO A 67 -2.09 7.25 -4.39
N VAL A 68 -1.69 7.66 -3.19
CA VAL A 68 -1.77 6.87 -1.97
C VAL A 68 -2.47 7.66 -0.87
N TYR A 69 -3.46 7.02 -0.25
CA TYR A 69 -4.17 7.51 0.91
C TYR A 69 -3.96 6.54 2.06
N SER A 70 -3.36 7.02 3.15
CA SER A 70 -3.16 6.26 4.38
C SER A 70 -3.60 7.06 5.60
N TYR A 71 -3.78 6.37 6.73
CA TYR A 71 -4.08 7.00 8.00
C TYR A 71 -2.86 7.74 8.58
N THR A 72 -1.66 7.18 8.42
CA THR A 72 -0.44 7.74 9.00
C THR A 72 0.83 7.38 8.21
N THR A 73 1.90 8.11 8.48
CA THR A 73 3.25 7.77 8.02
C THR A 73 4.06 7.23 9.19
N THR A 74 4.69 6.07 9.02
CA THR A 74 5.48 5.43 10.08
C THR A 74 6.80 4.92 9.54
N ALA A 75 7.87 5.11 10.31
CA ALA A 75 9.17 4.51 10.04
C ALA A 75 9.23 3.03 10.46
N LYS A 76 8.29 2.57 11.30
CA LYS A 76 8.28 1.19 11.80
C LYS A 76 7.84 0.23 10.69
N GLN A 77 8.59 -0.84 10.51
CA GLN A 77 8.14 -1.96 9.68
C GLN A 77 6.94 -2.64 10.35
N GLY A 78 5.92 -3.00 9.56
CA GLY A 78 4.82 -3.81 10.09
C GLY A 78 5.32 -5.18 10.57
N PRO A 79 4.61 -5.83 11.51
CA PRO A 79 5.03 -7.10 12.11
C PRO A 79 5.22 -8.20 11.06
N ALA A 80 6.18 -9.09 11.31
CA ALA A 80 6.51 -10.20 10.42
C ALA A 80 5.36 -11.22 10.28
N ASP A 81 4.46 -11.27 11.27
CA ASP A 81 3.27 -12.14 11.29
C ASP A 81 2.26 -11.84 10.16
N PHE A 82 2.49 -10.78 9.39
CA PHE A 82 1.70 -10.44 8.19
C PHE A 82 2.08 -11.25 6.94
N TRP A 83 3.09 -12.11 7.00
CA TRP A 83 3.48 -13.02 5.92
C TRP A 83 2.85 -14.40 6.14
N PRO A 84 2.20 -15.01 5.13
CA PRO A 84 1.85 -16.42 5.18
C PRO A 84 3.09 -17.32 5.18
#